data_AF-F8D7C5-F1
#
_entry.id   AF-F8D7C5-F1
#
_cell.length_a   1.000
_cell.length_b   1.000
_cell.length_c   1.000
_cell.angle_alpha   90.00
_cell.angle_beta   90.00
_cell.angle_gamma   90.00
#
_symmetry.space_group_name_H-M   'P 1'
#
loop_
_entity.id
_entity.type
_entity.pdbx_description
1 polymer ?
#
loop_
_entity_poly.entity_id
_entity_poly.type
_entity_poly.pdbx_seq_one_letter_code
_entity_poly.pdbx_strand_id
1 'polypeptide(L)'
;MTRAGAQRTRPCGADSSDGQERVGGVRTGETRAGSKSTPNAKPNSESELESHRTPTATVSLDLHVHTAESYDCDTPLVDVLERAADAGLDGICVTDHDAIEQSLAAATIAPEYGLFAIPGVEVSTRDGHVLALGVETRPEPGRPFSETVTEIRSQGAIAIVPHPFRRSRHGVPADVIEDCDGIEVHNAMCVTGVRNRQAARFAENRGFAGVAGSDAHTARLVGRAVTDVHLESAAVPDGDPTAIDRGRILEAIADGRTTVRGGLASPTSCVRKYAQNVSVKFRTGVRTGIGRLRTGNVE
;
A
#
# COMPACT_ATOMS: atom_id res chain seq x y z
N MET A 1 6.73 -31.02 44.29
CA MET A 1 7.82 -30.10 44.68
C MET A 1 8.03 -29.19 43.48
N THR A 2 7.91 -27.85 43.50
CA THR A 2 7.91 -26.89 44.63
C THR A 2 6.99 -25.69 44.34
N ARG A 3 6.60 -24.96 45.40
CA ARG A 3 5.74 -23.75 45.53
C ARG A 3 5.75 -22.77 44.32
N ALA A 4 4.66 -22.14 43.88
CA ALA A 4 3.58 -21.38 44.58
C ALA A 4 4.01 -19.99 45.11
N GLY A 5 3.31 -18.93 44.68
CA GLY A 5 3.59 -17.55 45.13
C GLY A 5 2.75 -16.47 44.43
N ALA A 6 1.51 -16.29 44.88
CA ALA A 6 0.69 -15.12 44.53
C ALA A 6 0.20 -14.46 45.83
N GLN A 7 0.33 -13.14 45.95
CA GLN A 7 -0.30 -12.35 47.01
C GLN A 7 -0.53 -10.90 46.56
N ARG A 8 -1.68 -10.35 46.96
CA ARG A 8 -2.08 -8.95 46.79
C ARG A 8 -2.00 -8.28 48.16
N THR A 9 -1.72 -6.97 48.21
CA THR A 9 -2.48 -6.01 49.05
C THR A 9 -2.17 -4.54 48.69
N ARG A 10 -3.20 -3.70 48.81
CA ARG A 10 -3.20 -2.22 48.94
C ARG A 10 -3.16 -1.89 50.47
N PRO A 11 -3.09 -0.64 51.02
CA PRO A 11 -3.69 0.60 50.46
C PRO A 11 -3.12 2.00 50.85
N CYS A 12 -3.83 3.03 50.35
CA CYS A 12 -4.10 4.38 50.90
C CYS A 12 -2.99 5.35 51.35
N GLY A 13 -3.21 6.61 50.95
CA GLY A 13 -2.62 7.83 51.53
C GLY A 13 -3.14 9.05 50.76
N ALA A 14 -3.89 9.94 51.42
CA ALA A 14 -4.42 11.19 50.88
C ALA A 14 -4.20 12.31 51.91
N ASP A 15 -3.97 13.54 51.44
CA ASP A 15 -4.29 14.85 52.06
C ASP A 15 -3.55 15.95 51.25
N SER A 16 -4.24 16.99 50.72
CA SER A 16 -4.55 18.29 51.35
C SER A 16 -3.34 19.26 51.38
N SER A 17 -3.43 20.60 51.32
CA SER A 17 -4.48 21.57 50.93
C SER A 17 -3.87 22.99 51.00
N ASP A 18 -4.39 23.94 50.21
CA ASP A 18 -4.28 25.42 50.38
C ASP A 18 -2.91 26.14 50.36
N GLY A 19 -2.96 27.41 49.92
CA GLY A 19 -1.79 28.31 49.84
C GLY A 19 -2.05 29.56 48.99
N GLN A 20 -2.99 30.42 49.41
CA GLN A 20 -3.35 31.66 48.71
C GLN A 20 -3.01 32.89 49.57
N GLU A 21 -2.18 33.81 49.07
CA GLU A 21 -2.05 35.16 49.63
C GLU A 21 -1.98 36.25 48.54
N ARG A 22 -2.54 37.42 48.85
CA ARG A 22 -2.49 38.66 48.06
C ARG A 22 -2.15 39.85 48.97
N VAL A 23 -1.13 40.64 48.63
CA VAL A 23 -0.99 42.09 48.95
C VAL A 23 -0.01 42.69 47.92
N GLY A 24 -0.07 43.92 47.41
CA GLY A 24 -1.09 44.98 47.48
C GLY A 24 -0.48 46.40 47.36
N GLY A 25 -0.84 47.17 46.32
CA GLY A 25 -0.62 48.64 46.22
C GLY A 25 0.71 49.14 45.62
N VAL A 26 0.89 50.41 45.21
CA VAL A 26 -0.03 51.49 44.78
C VAL A 26 0.73 52.45 43.81
N ARG A 27 0.03 52.83 42.72
CA ARG A 27 0.18 53.97 41.77
C ARG A 27 1.34 54.99 41.88
N THR A 28 1.99 55.15 40.72
CA THR A 28 2.03 56.39 39.89
C THR A 28 1.61 56.00 38.44
N GLY A 29 1.60 56.82 37.38
CA GLY A 29 2.00 58.23 37.19
C GLY A 29 1.28 58.89 35.98
N GLU A 30 2.02 59.32 34.95
CA GLU A 30 1.58 60.39 34.01
C GLU A 30 1.59 60.05 32.49
N THR A 31 0.52 60.53 31.83
CA THR A 31 0.39 61.17 30.49
C THR A 31 0.99 60.61 29.18
N ARG A 32 0.07 60.20 28.29
CA ARG A 32 -0.06 60.53 26.84
C ARG A 32 1.19 60.80 25.95
N ALA A 33 1.30 60.00 24.88
CA ALA A 33 1.35 60.49 23.49
C ALA A 33 0.87 59.37 22.53
N GLY A 34 0.21 59.71 21.42
CA GLY A 34 -0.37 58.72 20.49
C GLY A 34 0.52 58.41 19.28
N SER A 35 0.49 57.17 18.80
CA SER A 35 0.95 56.77 17.47
C SER A 35 -0.21 56.13 16.69
N LYS A 36 -0.28 56.43 15.38
CA LYS A 36 -1.42 56.05 14.52
C LYS A 36 -1.27 54.61 14.05
N SER A 37 -2.30 53.79 14.25
CA SER A 37 -2.40 52.47 13.61
C SER A 37 -2.58 52.61 12.10
N THR A 38 -1.61 52.16 11.32
CA THR A 38 -1.77 51.89 9.89
C THR A 38 -2.57 50.59 9.68
N PRO A 39 -3.33 50.47 8.57
CA PRO A 39 -4.20 49.31 8.36
C PRO A 39 -3.37 48.05 8.02
N ASN A 40 -3.83 46.92 8.54
CA ASN A 40 -3.26 45.60 8.31
C ASN A 40 -3.32 45.23 6.82
N ALA A 41 -2.17 45.21 6.14
CA ALA A 41 -2.07 44.66 4.79
C ALA A 41 -2.28 43.14 4.88
N LYS A 42 -3.27 42.60 4.17
CA LYS A 42 -3.41 41.14 4.04
C LYS A 42 -2.18 40.62 3.27
N PRO A 43 -1.47 39.59 3.77
CA PRO A 43 -0.41 38.95 3.01
C PRO A 43 -0.99 38.32 1.73
N ASN A 44 -0.23 38.38 0.63
CA ASN A 44 -0.58 37.75 -0.64
C ASN A 44 -0.29 36.25 -0.52
N SER A 45 -1.27 35.52 0.04
CA SER A 45 -1.05 34.19 0.61
C SER A 45 -0.54 33.11 -0.35
N GLU A 46 -0.73 33.25 -1.66
CA GLU A 46 -0.36 32.21 -2.62
C GLU A 46 1.16 32.19 -2.93
N SER A 47 1.77 33.36 -3.20
CA SER A 47 3.20 33.42 -3.52
C SER A 47 4.12 33.13 -2.32
N GLU A 48 3.67 33.44 -1.09
CA GLU A 48 4.44 33.11 0.12
C GLU A 48 4.34 31.62 0.46
N LEU A 49 3.19 30.97 0.21
CA LEU A 49 3.02 29.52 0.36
C LEU A 49 3.85 28.71 -0.64
N GLU A 50 3.97 29.15 -1.90
CA GLU A 50 4.80 28.47 -2.90
C GLU A 50 6.30 28.56 -2.58
N SER A 51 6.77 29.69 -2.03
CA SER A 51 8.20 29.90 -1.72
C SER A 51 8.78 29.02 -0.61
N HIS A 52 7.93 28.33 0.16
CA HIS A 52 8.32 27.43 1.27
C HIS A 52 8.04 25.95 0.99
N ARG A 53 7.59 25.57 -0.21
CA ARG A 53 7.45 24.15 -0.56
C ARG A 53 8.84 23.57 -0.83
N THR A 54 9.28 22.65 0.03
CA THR A 54 10.43 21.78 -0.26
C THR A 54 10.23 21.18 -1.67
N PRO A 55 11.24 21.23 -2.56
CA PRO A 55 11.11 20.61 -3.87
C PRO A 55 10.78 19.13 -3.70
N THR A 56 9.86 18.61 -4.53
CA THR A 56 9.40 17.22 -4.47
C THR A 56 9.82 16.47 -5.72
N ALA A 57 10.46 15.32 -5.56
CA ALA A 57 10.63 14.34 -6.62
C ALA A 57 9.37 13.47 -6.73
N THR A 58 9.14 12.89 -7.91
CA THR A 58 8.04 11.94 -8.15
C THR A 58 8.61 10.66 -8.75
N VAL A 59 8.14 9.52 -8.27
CA VAL A 59 8.59 8.18 -8.68
C VAL A 59 7.40 7.36 -9.16
N SER A 60 7.46 6.87 -10.39
CA SER A 60 6.37 6.25 -11.14
C SER A 60 6.41 4.73 -11.02
N LEU A 61 5.43 4.13 -10.32
CA LEU A 61 5.43 2.70 -9.99
C LEU A 61 4.18 1.95 -10.46
N ASP A 62 4.37 0.76 -11.00
CA ASP A 62 3.29 -0.24 -11.12
C ASP A 62 3.38 -1.22 -9.96
N LEU A 63 2.49 -1.07 -8.98
CA LEU A 63 2.57 -1.77 -7.69
C LEU A 63 1.93 -3.17 -7.68
N HIS A 64 1.46 -3.65 -8.84
CA HIS A 64 0.69 -4.89 -8.92
C HIS A 64 0.88 -5.60 -10.27
N VAL A 65 1.88 -6.49 -10.35
CA VAL A 65 2.27 -7.17 -11.59
C VAL A 65 2.55 -8.66 -11.33
N HIS A 66 2.13 -9.53 -12.25
CA HIS A 66 2.30 -10.98 -12.15
C HIS A 66 3.22 -11.53 -13.26
N THR A 67 4.03 -12.52 -12.91
CA THR A 67 4.92 -13.29 -13.78
C THR A 67 4.47 -14.76 -13.85
N ALA A 68 5.20 -15.59 -14.59
CA ALA A 68 4.93 -17.02 -14.74
C ALA A 68 5.03 -17.86 -13.44
N GLU A 69 5.42 -17.28 -12.31
CA GLU A 69 5.35 -17.92 -10.99
C GLU A 69 3.93 -17.87 -10.40
N SER A 70 3.13 -16.85 -10.74
CA SER A 70 1.71 -16.80 -10.39
C SER A 70 0.93 -17.89 -11.14
N TYR A 71 0.05 -18.59 -10.43
CA TYR A 71 -0.67 -19.77 -10.95
C TYR A 71 -1.59 -19.50 -12.15
N ASP A 72 -1.84 -18.23 -12.49
CA ASP A 72 -2.73 -17.80 -13.57
C ASP A 72 -2.14 -16.68 -14.46
N CYS A 73 -0.81 -16.63 -14.55
CA CYS A 73 -0.02 -15.85 -15.49
C CYS A 73 1.02 -16.77 -16.20
N ASP A 74 1.37 -16.46 -17.46
CA ASP A 74 2.39 -17.18 -18.24
C ASP A 74 3.55 -16.25 -18.67
N THR A 75 3.67 -15.05 -18.07
CA THR A 75 4.58 -13.99 -18.55
C THR A 75 5.98 -14.11 -17.93
N PRO A 76 7.07 -14.23 -18.72
CA PRO A 76 8.42 -14.19 -18.18
C PRO A 76 8.73 -12.88 -17.45
N LEU A 77 9.57 -12.94 -16.40
CA LEU A 77 10.00 -11.75 -15.66
C LEU A 77 10.74 -10.74 -16.56
N VAL A 78 11.54 -11.21 -17.52
CA VAL A 78 12.25 -10.34 -18.47
C VAL A 78 11.29 -9.52 -19.33
N ASP A 79 10.25 -10.13 -19.91
CA ASP A 79 9.19 -9.43 -20.66
C ASP A 79 8.46 -8.37 -19.80
N VAL A 80 8.32 -8.62 -18.49
CA VAL A 80 7.73 -7.67 -17.54
C VAL A 80 8.64 -6.44 -17.35
N LEU A 81 9.95 -6.66 -17.16
CA LEU A 81 10.92 -5.59 -16.93
C LEU A 81 11.18 -4.76 -18.18
N GLU A 82 11.37 -5.39 -19.34
CA GLU A 82 11.46 -4.70 -20.64
C GLU A 82 10.24 -3.78 -20.85
N ARG A 83 9.04 -4.33 -20.61
CA ARG A 83 7.80 -3.59 -20.84
C ARG A 83 7.51 -2.53 -19.77
N ALA A 84 8.08 -2.65 -18.58
CA ALA A 84 8.07 -1.59 -17.56
C ALA A 84 9.00 -0.43 -17.94
N ALA A 85 10.20 -0.71 -18.45
CA ALA A 85 11.12 0.31 -18.96
C ALA A 85 10.52 1.04 -20.19
N ASP A 86 9.94 0.29 -21.15
CA ASP A 86 9.16 0.84 -22.27
C ASP A 86 7.96 1.69 -21.86
N ALA A 87 7.46 1.55 -20.63
CA ALA A 87 6.36 2.35 -20.10
C ALA A 87 6.83 3.68 -19.48
N GLY A 88 8.14 3.90 -19.34
CA GLY A 88 8.70 5.03 -18.61
C GLY A 88 8.34 4.98 -17.13
N LEU A 89 8.36 3.79 -16.53
CA LEU A 89 8.30 3.63 -15.08
C LEU A 89 9.70 3.81 -14.49
N ASP A 90 9.75 4.21 -13.22
CA ASP A 90 10.97 4.25 -12.42
C ASP A 90 11.19 2.90 -11.70
N GLY A 91 10.11 2.17 -11.45
CA GLY A 91 10.17 0.83 -10.86
C GLY A 91 8.83 0.08 -10.83
N ILE A 92 8.87 -1.14 -10.30
CA ILE A 92 7.71 -2.05 -10.22
C ILE A 92 7.65 -2.83 -8.91
N CYS A 93 6.48 -3.36 -8.57
CA CYS A 93 6.32 -4.49 -7.65
C CYS A 93 5.83 -5.70 -8.43
N VAL A 94 6.65 -6.76 -8.49
CA VAL A 94 6.16 -8.09 -8.86
C VAL A 94 5.49 -8.67 -7.61
N THR A 95 4.24 -9.09 -7.75
CA THR A 95 3.36 -9.50 -6.64
C THR A 95 2.66 -10.81 -7.00
N ASP A 96 3.44 -11.84 -7.32
CA ASP A 96 2.91 -13.14 -7.70
C ASP A 96 2.04 -13.75 -6.58
N HIS A 97 1.06 -14.57 -6.97
CA HIS A 97 0.13 -15.19 -6.04
C HIS A 97 0.84 -16.21 -5.14
N ASP A 98 0.94 -15.89 -3.85
CA ASP A 98 1.54 -16.74 -2.81
C ASP A 98 2.96 -17.26 -3.15
N ALA A 99 3.73 -16.50 -3.92
CA ALA A 99 5.12 -16.74 -4.30
C ALA A 99 5.92 -15.43 -4.29
N ILE A 100 7.23 -15.49 -4.04
CA ILE A 100 8.09 -14.30 -3.85
C ILE A 100 9.38 -14.34 -4.68
N GLU A 101 9.71 -15.51 -5.22
CA GLU A 101 10.99 -15.84 -5.84
C GLU A 101 11.30 -14.95 -7.05
N GLN A 102 10.32 -14.74 -7.94
CA GLN A 102 10.45 -13.81 -9.07
C GLN A 102 10.47 -12.34 -8.63
N SER A 103 9.89 -12.01 -7.47
CA SER A 103 9.92 -10.66 -6.93
C SER A 103 11.30 -10.30 -6.36
N LEU A 104 11.94 -11.23 -5.67
CA LEU A 104 13.34 -11.11 -5.23
C LEU A 104 14.31 -11.11 -6.42
N ALA A 105 14.04 -11.91 -7.46
CA ALA A 105 14.78 -11.85 -8.71
C ALA A 105 14.63 -10.48 -9.39
N ALA A 106 13.41 -9.95 -9.52
CA ALA A 106 13.14 -8.62 -10.04
C ALA A 106 13.91 -7.54 -9.28
N ALA A 107 13.89 -7.59 -7.94
CA ALA A 107 14.63 -6.68 -7.07
C ALA A 107 16.16 -6.75 -7.21
N THR A 108 16.68 -7.78 -7.89
CA THR A 108 18.10 -7.97 -8.23
C THR A 108 18.42 -7.49 -9.65
N ILE A 109 17.61 -7.85 -10.65
CA ILE A 109 17.92 -7.61 -12.07
C ILE A 109 17.28 -6.35 -12.67
N ALA A 110 16.30 -5.72 -12.01
CA ALA A 110 15.68 -4.49 -12.48
C ALA A 110 16.66 -3.34 -12.86
N PRO A 111 17.80 -3.14 -12.16
CA PRO A 111 18.77 -2.12 -12.53
C PRO A 111 19.38 -2.30 -13.94
N GLU A 112 19.42 -3.53 -14.48
CA GLU A 112 19.86 -3.80 -15.85
C GLU A 112 18.93 -3.16 -16.91
N TYR A 113 17.70 -2.83 -16.51
CA TYR A 113 16.66 -2.18 -17.31
C TYR A 113 16.49 -0.69 -16.99
N GLY A 114 17.33 -0.13 -16.11
CA GLY A 114 17.18 1.24 -15.60
C GLY A 114 16.02 1.41 -14.61
N LEU A 115 15.55 0.31 -14.02
CA LEU A 115 14.45 0.26 -13.06
C LEU A 115 14.96 -0.10 -11.66
N PHE A 116 14.17 0.16 -10.63
CA PHE A 116 14.22 -0.63 -9.41
C PHE A 116 12.98 -1.51 -9.27
N ALA A 117 13.04 -2.52 -8.40
CA ALA A 117 11.86 -3.25 -7.98
C ALA A 117 11.78 -3.36 -6.46
N ILE A 118 10.56 -3.25 -5.94
CA ILE A 118 10.24 -3.47 -4.54
C ILE A 118 9.74 -4.92 -4.42
N PRO A 119 10.38 -5.77 -3.60
CA PRO A 119 9.89 -7.11 -3.31
C PRO A 119 8.44 -7.10 -2.82
N GLY A 120 7.65 -8.08 -3.25
CA GLY A 120 6.26 -8.20 -2.83
C GLY A 120 5.57 -9.47 -3.29
N VAL A 121 4.35 -9.67 -2.78
CA VAL A 121 3.51 -10.87 -2.95
C VAL A 121 2.04 -10.47 -2.93
N GLU A 122 1.18 -11.04 -3.79
CA GLU A 122 -0.28 -11.00 -3.58
C GLU A 122 -0.68 -12.24 -2.75
N VAL A 123 -0.88 -12.03 -1.45
CA VAL A 123 -1.16 -13.09 -0.47
C VAL A 123 -2.65 -13.44 -0.45
N SER A 124 -2.96 -14.73 -0.62
CA SER A 124 -4.32 -15.26 -0.55
C SER A 124 -4.76 -15.47 0.90
N THR A 125 -5.33 -14.44 1.55
CA THR A 125 -5.92 -14.59 2.90
C THR A 125 -7.27 -15.32 2.84
N ARG A 126 -7.82 -15.70 4.00
CA ARG A 126 -9.17 -16.30 4.09
C ARG A 126 -10.28 -15.39 3.56
N ASP A 127 -10.08 -14.08 3.66
CA ASP A 127 -11.09 -13.06 3.42
C ASP A 127 -10.92 -12.33 2.08
N GLY A 128 -9.77 -12.55 1.42
CA GLY A 128 -9.42 -12.00 0.12
C GLY A 128 -7.92 -11.81 -0.07
N HIS A 129 -7.52 -11.15 -1.15
CA HIS A 129 -6.11 -10.87 -1.42
C HIS A 129 -5.60 -9.63 -0.67
N VAL A 130 -4.30 -9.62 -0.37
CA VAL A 130 -3.55 -8.47 0.18
C VAL A 130 -2.21 -8.40 -0.54
N LEU A 131 -1.80 -7.24 -1.01
CA LEU A 131 -0.42 -7.04 -1.48
C LEU A 131 0.46 -6.75 -0.27
N ALA A 132 1.47 -7.60 -0.07
CA ALA A 132 2.56 -7.35 0.85
C ALA A 132 3.68 -6.68 0.08
N LEU A 133 3.98 -5.40 0.33
CA LEU A 133 5.01 -4.64 -0.39
C LEU A 133 6.16 -4.27 0.54
N GLY A 134 7.38 -4.67 0.17
CA GLY A 134 8.60 -4.55 0.97
C GLY A 134 8.98 -5.80 1.77
N VAL A 135 8.27 -6.92 1.62
CA VAL A 135 8.59 -8.17 2.33
C VAL A 135 9.78 -8.90 1.70
N GLU A 136 10.68 -9.43 2.54
CA GLU A 136 11.73 -10.36 2.11
C GLU A 136 11.30 -11.83 2.23
N THR A 137 10.29 -12.11 3.06
CA THR A 137 9.74 -13.45 3.24
C THR A 137 8.23 -13.46 2.98
N ARG A 138 7.77 -14.42 2.18
CA ARG A 138 6.36 -14.56 1.82
C ARG A 138 5.51 -14.77 3.08
N PRO A 139 4.53 -13.88 3.39
CA PRO A 139 3.60 -14.11 4.48
C PRO A 139 2.80 -15.41 4.29
N GLU A 140 2.35 -16.03 5.38
CA GLU A 140 1.68 -17.33 5.29
C GLU A 140 0.26 -17.22 4.70
N PRO A 141 -0.05 -17.91 3.57
CA PRO A 141 -1.37 -17.88 2.95
C PRO A 141 -2.46 -18.51 3.82
N GLY A 142 -3.72 -18.15 3.56
CA GLY A 142 -4.86 -18.75 4.24
C GLY A 142 -4.95 -18.42 5.74
N ARG A 143 -4.28 -17.35 6.20
CA ARG A 143 -4.54 -16.68 7.49
C ARG A 143 -5.70 -15.68 7.37
N PRO A 144 -6.33 -15.23 8.48
CA PRO A 144 -7.27 -14.11 8.47
C PRO A 144 -6.60 -12.82 8.01
N PHE A 145 -7.35 -11.95 7.33
CA PHE A 145 -6.85 -10.68 6.78
C PHE A 145 -6.05 -9.84 7.79
N SER A 146 -6.60 -9.62 9.00
CA SER A 146 -5.95 -8.79 10.05
C SER A 146 -4.67 -9.42 10.62
N GLU A 147 -4.59 -10.74 10.69
CA GLU A 147 -3.36 -11.45 11.05
C GLU A 147 -2.29 -11.28 9.96
N THR A 148 -2.66 -11.39 8.69
CA THR A 148 -1.75 -11.17 7.55
C THR A 148 -1.25 -9.72 7.51
N VAL A 149 -2.10 -8.72 7.72
CA VAL A 149 -1.68 -7.30 7.82
C VAL A 149 -0.66 -7.10 8.96
N THR A 150 -0.90 -7.74 10.12
CA THR A 150 0.03 -7.70 11.26
C THR A 150 1.37 -8.35 10.92
N GLU A 151 1.35 -9.50 10.23
CA GLU A 151 2.54 -10.22 9.79
C GLU A 151 3.37 -9.41 8.79
N ILE A 152 2.73 -8.78 7.80
CA ILE A 152 3.37 -7.91 6.81
C ILE A 152 4.09 -6.74 7.52
N ARG A 153 3.38 -6.00 8.38
CA ARG A 153 3.96 -4.87 9.12
C ARG A 153 5.09 -5.29 10.06
N SER A 154 5.06 -6.52 10.59
CA SER A 154 6.16 -7.04 11.42
C SER A 154 7.48 -7.23 10.66
N GLN A 155 7.44 -7.30 9.32
CA GLN A 155 8.62 -7.30 8.44
C GLN A 155 9.09 -5.88 8.05
N GLY A 156 8.45 -4.81 8.54
CA GLY A 156 8.71 -3.44 8.06
C GLY A 156 8.10 -3.12 6.69
N ALA A 157 7.23 -4.00 6.19
CA ALA A 157 6.53 -3.88 4.93
C ALA A 157 5.12 -3.26 5.10
N ILE A 158 4.48 -2.88 3.99
CA ILE A 158 3.12 -2.30 3.98
C ILE A 158 2.11 -3.26 3.36
N ALA A 159 0.89 -3.25 3.88
CA ALA A 159 -0.24 -4.06 3.42
C ALA A 159 -1.24 -3.20 2.63
N ILE A 160 -1.33 -3.44 1.32
CA ILE A 160 -2.29 -2.78 0.43
C ILE A 160 -3.44 -3.74 0.12
N VAL A 161 -4.69 -3.26 0.10
CA VAL A 161 -5.83 -4.06 -0.37
C VAL A 161 -6.02 -3.91 -1.89
N PRO A 162 -5.71 -4.93 -2.69
CA PRO A 162 -5.94 -4.91 -4.13
C PRO A 162 -7.42 -5.09 -4.47
N HIS A 163 -7.82 -4.49 -5.60
CA HIS A 163 -9.10 -4.63 -6.30
C HIS A 163 -10.35 -4.90 -5.42
N PRO A 164 -10.60 -4.14 -4.34
CA PRO A 164 -11.62 -4.47 -3.34
C PRO A 164 -13.03 -4.56 -3.92
N PHE A 165 -13.89 -5.28 -3.20
CA PHE A 165 -15.29 -5.54 -3.58
C PHE A 165 -15.48 -6.41 -4.84
N ARG A 166 -14.39 -7.01 -5.38
CA ARG A 166 -14.44 -8.00 -6.47
C ARG A 166 -14.38 -9.42 -5.93
N ARG A 167 -15.49 -9.88 -5.33
CA ARG A 167 -15.62 -11.26 -4.83
C ARG A 167 -15.24 -12.35 -5.85
N SER A 168 -15.42 -12.11 -7.15
CA SER A 168 -15.02 -13.05 -8.22
C SER A 168 -13.51 -13.13 -8.48
N ARG A 169 -12.75 -12.16 -7.96
CA ARG A 169 -11.28 -12.05 -8.00
C ARG A 169 -10.68 -11.96 -6.60
N HIS A 170 -11.38 -12.49 -5.58
CA HIS A 170 -10.90 -12.52 -4.19
C HIS A 170 -10.63 -11.12 -3.57
N GLY A 171 -11.22 -10.04 -4.10
CA GLY A 171 -11.13 -8.72 -3.48
C GLY A 171 -11.90 -8.66 -2.15
N VAL A 172 -11.24 -8.18 -1.10
CA VAL A 172 -11.71 -8.19 0.31
C VAL A 172 -13.06 -7.45 0.47
N PRO A 173 -14.00 -7.95 1.31
CA PRO A 173 -15.24 -7.24 1.68
C PRO A 173 -15.02 -5.96 2.50
N ALA A 174 -15.90 -4.96 2.32
CA ALA A 174 -15.81 -3.65 3.00
C ALA A 174 -15.92 -3.70 4.53
N ASP A 175 -16.56 -4.75 5.02
CA ASP A 175 -16.78 -5.09 6.42
C ASP A 175 -15.59 -5.81 7.07
N VAL A 176 -14.64 -6.34 6.27
CA VAL A 176 -13.41 -6.98 6.77
C VAL A 176 -12.20 -6.03 6.73
N ILE A 177 -12.21 -5.01 5.87
CA ILE A 177 -11.13 -4.01 5.79
C ILE A 177 -11.25 -3.05 6.98
N GLU A 178 -10.77 -3.50 8.14
CA GLU A 178 -10.69 -2.70 9.37
C GLU A 178 -9.43 -1.82 9.40
N ASP A 179 -8.28 -2.37 8.97
CA ASP A 179 -6.97 -1.72 9.00
C ASP A 179 -6.09 -2.25 7.85
N CYS A 180 -5.39 -1.34 7.18
CA CYS A 180 -4.42 -1.56 6.10
C CYS A 180 -3.69 -0.25 5.81
N ASP A 181 -2.55 -0.31 5.13
CA ASP A 181 -1.73 0.87 4.82
C ASP A 181 -2.21 1.60 3.54
N GLY A 182 -3.02 0.95 2.70
CA GLY A 182 -3.63 1.58 1.53
C GLY A 182 -4.59 0.70 0.74
N ILE A 183 -5.29 1.32 -0.20
CA ILE A 183 -6.32 0.69 -1.05
C ILE A 183 -5.96 0.89 -2.53
N GLU A 184 -6.07 -0.16 -3.33
CA GLU A 184 -5.99 -0.05 -4.79
C GLU A 184 -7.25 0.62 -5.35
N VAL A 185 -7.21 1.96 -5.44
CA VAL A 185 -8.29 2.80 -5.96
C VAL A 185 -8.36 2.76 -7.49
N HIS A 186 -7.25 2.43 -8.18
CA HIS A 186 -7.22 2.23 -9.63
C HIS A 186 -6.52 0.92 -10.03
N ASN A 187 -7.33 -0.13 -10.18
CA ASN A 187 -6.94 -1.37 -10.85
C ASN A 187 -7.13 -1.21 -12.38
N ALA A 188 -6.19 -1.61 -13.23
CA ALA A 188 -6.40 -1.55 -14.68
C ALA A 188 -7.31 -2.66 -15.22
N MET A 189 -7.35 -3.84 -14.58
CA MET A 189 -8.13 -5.02 -14.99
C MET A 189 -9.62 -4.91 -14.64
N CYS A 190 -10.26 -3.86 -15.15
CA CYS A 190 -11.69 -3.59 -15.01
C CYS A 190 -12.38 -3.49 -16.37
N VAL A 191 -13.56 -4.12 -16.50
CA VAL A 191 -14.45 -3.86 -17.64
C VAL A 191 -15.12 -2.47 -17.54
N THR A 192 -15.37 -1.98 -16.31
CA THR A 192 -15.92 -0.64 -16.07
C THR A 192 -15.28 0.00 -14.84
N GLY A 193 -15.15 1.33 -14.85
CA GLY A 193 -14.61 2.10 -13.71
C GLY A 193 -15.50 2.18 -12.46
N VAL A 194 -16.62 1.44 -12.40
CA VAL A 194 -17.54 1.47 -11.25
C VAL A 194 -16.85 1.00 -9.97
N ARG A 195 -16.06 -0.08 -10.03
CA ARG A 195 -15.33 -0.62 -8.88
C ARG A 195 -14.20 0.30 -8.43
N ASN A 196 -13.46 0.91 -9.36
CA ASN A 196 -12.43 1.90 -9.04
C ASN A 196 -13.04 3.13 -8.34
N ARG A 197 -14.19 3.64 -8.82
CA ARG A 197 -14.94 4.70 -8.11
C ARG A 197 -15.45 4.27 -6.73
N GLN A 198 -15.80 3.00 -6.55
CA GLN A 198 -16.20 2.47 -5.24
C GLN A 198 -15.01 2.37 -4.28
N ALA A 199 -13.86 1.90 -4.76
CA ALA A 199 -12.60 1.83 -4.01
C ALA A 199 -12.10 3.22 -3.60
N ALA A 200 -12.05 4.17 -4.54
CA ALA A 200 -11.68 5.57 -4.28
C ALA A 200 -12.54 6.20 -3.18
N ARG A 201 -13.87 6.09 -3.28
CA ARG A 201 -14.79 6.60 -2.24
C ARG A 201 -14.63 5.87 -0.91
N PHE A 202 -14.29 4.57 -0.91
CA PHE A 202 -14.08 3.84 0.33
C PHE A 202 -12.80 4.29 1.04
N ALA A 203 -11.71 4.46 0.29
CA ALA A 203 -10.45 4.99 0.81
C ALA A 203 -10.62 6.41 1.36
N GLU A 204 -11.21 7.32 0.57
CA GLU A 204 -11.50 8.71 0.95
C GLU A 204 -12.35 8.80 2.22
N ASN A 205 -13.45 8.03 2.32
CA ASN A 205 -14.34 8.04 3.49
C ASN A 205 -13.73 7.42 4.75
N ARG A 206 -12.62 6.66 4.65
CA ARG A 206 -11.95 6.01 5.79
C ARG A 206 -10.53 6.54 6.07
N GLY A 207 -10.01 7.45 5.24
CA GLY A 207 -8.67 8.01 5.38
C GLY A 207 -7.54 7.07 4.98
N PHE A 208 -7.78 6.06 4.14
CA PHE A 208 -6.73 5.18 3.62
C PHE A 208 -6.00 5.82 2.44
N ALA A 209 -4.70 5.54 2.31
CA ALA A 209 -3.92 5.90 1.13
C ALA A 209 -4.50 5.28 -0.16
N GLY A 210 -4.44 6.03 -1.26
CA GLY A 210 -4.91 5.57 -2.57
C GLY A 210 -3.76 5.19 -3.49
N VAL A 211 -3.75 3.95 -3.99
CA VAL A 211 -2.76 3.47 -4.95
C VAL A 211 -3.38 2.86 -6.21
N ALA A 212 -2.53 2.61 -7.20
CA ALA A 212 -2.88 2.05 -8.49
C ALA A 212 -1.93 0.91 -8.89
N GLY A 213 -2.49 -0.07 -9.59
CA GLY A 213 -1.81 -1.26 -10.04
C GLY A 213 -2.42 -1.78 -11.34
N SER A 214 -1.57 -2.24 -12.26
CA SER A 214 -2.06 -2.74 -13.55
C SER A 214 -2.74 -4.10 -13.42
N ASP A 215 -2.39 -4.90 -12.41
CA ASP A 215 -2.86 -6.27 -12.23
C ASP A 215 -2.52 -7.09 -13.51
N ALA A 216 -1.31 -6.84 -14.01
CA ALA A 216 -0.85 -7.31 -15.30
C ALA A 216 -0.51 -8.81 -15.25
N HIS A 217 -1.26 -9.58 -16.03
CA HIS A 217 -1.04 -11.01 -16.27
C HIS A 217 -0.53 -11.30 -17.69
N THR A 218 -0.13 -10.25 -18.40
CA THR A 218 0.53 -10.27 -19.70
C THR A 218 1.41 -9.03 -19.78
N ALA A 219 2.66 -9.14 -20.24
CA ALA A 219 3.61 -8.01 -20.32
C ALA A 219 2.95 -6.71 -20.83
N ARG A 220 2.22 -6.76 -21.95
CA ARG A 220 1.47 -5.63 -22.55
C ARG A 220 0.63 -4.78 -21.57
N LEU A 221 0.18 -5.35 -20.45
CA LEU A 221 -0.63 -4.64 -19.45
C LEU A 221 0.20 -3.88 -18.41
N VAL A 222 1.49 -4.20 -18.23
CA VAL A 222 2.39 -3.51 -17.30
C VAL A 222 2.42 -2.01 -17.64
N GLY A 223 2.38 -1.16 -16.61
CA GLY A 223 2.28 0.30 -16.72
C GLY A 223 0.92 0.82 -17.18
N ARG A 224 -0.15 0.00 -17.22
CA ARG A 224 -1.52 0.46 -17.54
C ARG A 224 -2.14 1.34 -16.46
N ALA A 225 -1.73 1.12 -15.21
CA ALA A 225 -2.07 1.94 -14.06
C ALA A 225 -0.81 2.10 -13.23
N VAL A 226 -0.61 3.31 -12.71
CA VAL A 226 0.65 3.78 -12.12
C VAL A 226 0.34 4.60 -10.89
N THR A 227 1.07 4.32 -9.81
CA THR A 227 1.14 5.13 -8.62
C THR A 227 2.35 6.04 -8.73
N ASP A 228 2.11 7.34 -8.80
CA ASP A 228 3.15 8.36 -8.73
C ASP A 228 3.37 8.69 -7.24
N VAL A 229 4.53 8.34 -6.69
CA VAL A 229 4.89 8.54 -5.27
C VAL A 229 5.67 9.85 -5.11
N HIS A 230 5.25 10.72 -4.19
CA HIS A 230 5.85 12.03 -3.98
C HIS A 230 6.81 12.04 -2.78
N LEU A 231 8.08 12.24 -3.08
CA LEU A 231 9.19 12.29 -2.13
C LEU A 231 9.74 13.71 -2.03
N GLU A 232 10.35 14.07 -0.91
CA GLU A 232 11.18 15.28 -0.85
C GLU A 232 12.41 15.10 -1.75
N SER A 233 12.80 16.10 -2.54
CA SER A 233 13.90 15.95 -3.53
C SER A 233 15.25 15.61 -2.90
N ALA A 234 15.47 15.90 -1.62
CA ALA A 234 16.67 15.48 -0.90
C ALA A 234 16.76 13.95 -0.69
N ALA A 235 15.66 13.21 -0.90
CA ALA A 235 15.59 11.75 -0.80
C ALA A 235 15.84 11.02 -2.14
N VAL A 236 16.14 11.74 -3.22
CA VAL A 236 16.49 11.14 -4.54
C VAL A 236 17.92 11.53 -4.91
N PRO A 237 18.93 10.67 -4.67
CA PRO A 237 20.33 10.96 -4.98
C PRO A 237 20.53 11.17 -6.48
N ASP A 238 21.08 12.33 -6.86
CA ASP A 238 21.49 12.70 -8.23
C ASP A 238 20.44 12.49 -9.36
N GLY A 239 19.16 12.31 -9.00
CA GLY A 239 18.09 12.00 -9.95
C GLY A 239 18.03 10.53 -10.39
N ASP A 240 18.77 9.63 -9.75
CA ASP A 240 18.74 8.18 -10.01
C ASP A 240 17.65 7.50 -9.14
N PRO A 241 16.56 6.97 -9.74
CA PRO A 241 15.52 6.29 -8.97
C PRO A 241 16.00 4.98 -8.32
N THR A 242 17.05 4.35 -8.86
CA THR A 242 17.58 3.08 -8.36
C THR A 242 18.36 3.22 -7.05
N ALA A 243 18.81 4.44 -6.75
CA ALA A 243 19.49 4.80 -5.50
C ALA A 243 18.53 5.19 -4.36
N ILE A 244 17.20 5.21 -4.59
CA ILE A 244 16.22 5.59 -3.58
C ILE A 244 16.04 4.47 -2.54
N ASP A 245 16.09 4.84 -1.26
CA ASP A 245 15.74 3.95 -0.15
C ASP A 245 14.29 3.47 -0.28
N ARG A 246 14.12 2.15 -0.47
CA ARG A 246 12.81 1.48 -0.56
C ARG A 246 11.93 1.80 0.65
N GLY A 247 12.51 1.92 1.86
CA GLY A 247 11.78 2.28 3.07
C GLY A 247 11.08 3.64 2.96
N ARG A 248 11.70 4.63 2.30
CA ARG A 248 11.11 5.97 2.07
C ARG A 248 9.96 5.96 1.08
N ILE A 249 10.01 5.06 0.09
CA ILE A 249 8.92 4.87 -0.86
C ILE A 249 7.72 4.21 -0.15
N LEU A 250 7.96 3.18 0.67
CA LEU A 250 6.92 2.51 1.44
C LEU A 250 6.27 3.45 2.48
N GLU A 251 7.08 4.23 3.20
CA GLU A 251 6.63 5.32 4.10
C GLU A 251 5.73 6.32 3.34
N ALA A 252 6.17 6.79 2.17
CA ALA A 252 5.40 7.72 1.34
C ALA A 252 4.07 7.15 0.82
N ILE A 253 4.04 5.85 0.49
CA ILE A 253 2.80 5.18 0.10
C ILE A 253 1.84 5.08 1.29
N ALA A 254 2.32 4.67 2.47
CA ALA A 254 1.50 4.57 3.69
C ALA A 254 0.98 5.94 4.17
N ASP A 255 1.78 7.01 4.04
CA ASP A 255 1.37 8.39 4.31
C ASP A 255 0.29 8.92 3.32
N GLY A 256 0.01 8.20 2.23
CA GLY A 256 -0.86 8.67 1.17
C GLY A 256 -0.25 9.82 0.34
N ARG A 257 1.08 9.95 0.30
CA ARG A 257 1.81 10.91 -0.55
C ARG A 257 1.88 10.40 -1.99
N THR A 258 0.73 10.07 -2.55
CA THR A 258 0.58 9.40 -3.84
C THR A 258 -0.44 10.10 -4.73
N THR A 259 -0.23 10.04 -6.05
CA THR A 259 -1.27 10.25 -7.05
C THR A 259 -1.39 9.03 -7.95
N VAL A 260 -2.55 8.87 -8.60
CA VAL A 260 -2.87 7.69 -9.40
C VAL A 260 -3.24 8.08 -10.82
N ARG A 261 -2.62 7.44 -11.81
CA ARG A 261 -2.91 7.62 -13.24
C ARG A 261 -3.03 6.27 -13.94
N GLY A 262 -3.75 6.22 -15.04
CA GLY A 262 -3.93 4.97 -15.79
C GLY A 262 -5.19 4.91 -16.62
N GLY A 263 -5.26 3.88 -17.44
CA GLY A 263 -6.41 3.56 -18.29
C GLY A 263 -6.74 2.08 -18.24
N LEU A 264 -8.04 1.77 -18.23
CA LEU A 264 -8.52 0.39 -18.14
C LEU A 264 -7.94 -0.50 -19.25
N ALA A 265 -7.78 -1.78 -18.94
CA ALA A 265 -7.49 -2.82 -19.90
C ALA A 265 -8.63 -2.97 -20.92
N SER A 266 -8.32 -3.54 -22.10
CA SER A 266 -9.37 -3.78 -23.10
C SER A 266 -10.40 -4.80 -22.59
N PRO A 267 -11.69 -4.72 -22.99
CA PRO A 267 -12.67 -5.73 -22.62
C PRO A 267 -12.22 -7.16 -23.00
N THR A 268 -11.53 -7.31 -24.12
CA THR A 268 -10.94 -8.57 -24.58
C THR A 268 -9.85 -9.09 -23.63
N SER A 269 -9.01 -8.21 -23.07
CA SER A 269 -8.01 -8.56 -22.06
C SER A 269 -8.67 -9.07 -20.78
N CYS A 270 -9.70 -8.35 -20.30
CA CYS A 270 -10.48 -8.76 -19.13
C CYS A 270 -11.16 -10.12 -19.36
N VAL A 271 -11.82 -10.32 -20.50
CA VAL A 271 -12.50 -11.59 -20.85
C VAL A 271 -11.50 -12.76 -20.95
N ARG A 272 -10.31 -12.55 -21.52
CA ARG A 272 -9.25 -13.56 -21.57
C ARG A 272 -8.83 -14.00 -20.16
N LYS A 273 -8.61 -13.05 -19.25
CA LYS A 273 -8.28 -13.32 -17.85
C LYS A 273 -9.41 -14.10 -17.15
N TYR A 274 -10.67 -13.70 -17.34
CA TYR A 274 -11.80 -14.47 -16.80
C TYR A 274 -11.84 -15.91 -17.31
N ALA A 275 -11.52 -16.16 -18.59
CA ALA A 275 -11.45 -17.50 -19.14
C ALA A 275 -10.28 -18.34 -18.57
N GLN A 276 -9.11 -17.72 -18.36
CA GLN A 276 -7.97 -18.36 -17.69
C GLN A 276 -8.32 -18.77 -16.25
N ASN A 277 -8.90 -17.86 -15.46
CA ASN A 277 -9.27 -18.17 -14.06
C ASN A 277 -10.35 -19.27 -13.97
N VAL A 278 -11.20 -19.46 -14.99
CA VAL A 278 -12.11 -20.61 -15.09
C VAL A 278 -11.36 -21.90 -15.42
N SER A 279 -10.43 -21.88 -16.38
CA SER A 279 -9.68 -23.08 -16.77
C SER A 279 -8.77 -23.61 -15.65
N VAL A 280 -8.17 -22.71 -14.85
CA VAL A 280 -7.45 -23.05 -13.62
C VAL A 280 -8.39 -23.73 -12.62
N LYS A 281 -9.57 -23.14 -12.33
CA LYS A 281 -10.55 -23.75 -11.41
C LYS A 281 -11.00 -25.14 -11.85
N PHE A 282 -11.15 -25.38 -13.16
CA PHE A 282 -11.40 -26.72 -13.69
C PHE A 282 -10.20 -27.67 -13.48
N ARG A 283 -8.97 -27.27 -13.80
CA ARG A 283 -7.76 -28.10 -13.57
C ARG A 283 -7.59 -28.48 -12.10
N THR A 284 -7.70 -27.50 -11.19
CA THR A 284 -7.56 -27.72 -9.75
C THR A 284 -8.71 -28.55 -9.19
N GLY A 285 -9.95 -28.30 -9.62
CA GLY A 285 -11.12 -29.10 -9.23
C GLY A 285 -11.02 -30.57 -9.68
N VAL A 286 -10.53 -30.82 -10.90
CA VAL A 286 -10.25 -32.19 -11.40
C VAL A 286 -9.14 -32.86 -10.59
N ARG A 287 -8.06 -32.14 -10.24
CA ARG A 287 -6.96 -32.68 -9.42
C ARG A 287 -7.44 -33.07 -8.01
N THR A 288 -8.26 -32.25 -7.37
CA THR A 288 -8.86 -32.55 -6.05
C THR A 288 -9.87 -33.69 -6.13
N GLY A 289 -10.67 -33.77 -7.20
CA GLY A 289 -11.62 -34.87 -7.42
C GLY A 289 -10.92 -36.23 -7.61
N ILE A 290 -9.85 -36.28 -8.41
CA ILE A 290 -9.04 -37.49 -8.62
C ILE A 290 -8.31 -37.89 -7.33
N GLY A 291 -7.83 -36.93 -6.54
CA GLY A 291 -7.23 -37.20 -5.22
C GLY A 291 -8.20 -37.90 -4.27
N ARG A 292 -9.45 -37.41 -4.18
CA ARG A 292 -10.50 -37.95 -3.31
C ARG A 292 -10.97 -39.36 -3.70
N LEU A 293 -10.89 -39.69 -5.00
CA LEU A 293 -11.21 -41.04 -5.50
C LEU A 293 -10.12 -42.08 -5.20
N ARG A 294 -8.86 -41.66 -4.98
CA ARG A 294 -7.75 -42.57 -4.68
C ARG A 294 -7.64 -42.98 -3.20
N THR A 295 -8.22 -42.22 -2.29
CA THR A 295 -8.23 -42.53 -0.85
C THR A 295 -9.47 -43.30 -0.39
N GLY A 296 -10.36 -43.70 -1.32
CA GLY A 296 -11.66 -44.31 -1.01
C GLY A 296 -11.70 -45.84 -0.95
N ASN A 297 -10.62 -46.53 -1.31
CA ASN A 297 -10.55 -48.01 -1.35
C ASN A 297 -9.35 -48.54 -0.53
N VAL A 298 -9.43 -48.43 0.79
CA VAL A 298 -8.68 -49.30 1.73
C VAL A 298 -9.56 -49.57 2.96
N GLU A 299 -10.39 -50.60 2.88
CA GLU A 299 -10.89 -51.42 3.99
C GLU A 299 -10.56 -52.88 3.68
#